data_AF-A0A2K0U8R0-F1
#
_entry.id   AF-A0A2K0U8R0-F1
#
_cell.length_a   1.000
_cell.length_b   1.000
_cell.length_c   1.000
_cell.angle_alpha   90.00
_cell.angle_beta   90.00
_cell.angle_gamma   90.00
#
_symmetry.space_group_name_H-M   'P 1'
#
loop_
_entity.id
_entity.type
_entity.pdbx_description
1 polymer ?
#
loop_
_entity_poly.entity_id
_entity_poly.type
_entity_poly.pdbx_seq_one_letter_code
_entity_poly.pdbx_strand_id
1 'polypeptide(L)'
;MSRESKNADGDTSRQDASTTSDDVSGWDDVCHIYKNGCITLVSSRRPYIPQWLDTLLNELQGRTQSNRISTGYRLSFADMQRMYMRQLQIRLIKIATAQQFRGENGKDLPLRELSELGPILRKYVQAVQDHEYMGRFLGSPDDPFIASSERAHDDMFLTSAIMFHSKEAADIALLETAIPTGPWEARRQKLVKPIASTRGETRKKAFLSRIGGAVVGGAFLIFPMWLMVLKQEIYLSLGVTTGCVAAFGVLMALSMGSLDAVFTATFAYAAVLMVFVGVMMQNTGSSS
;
A
#
# COMPACT_ATOMS: atom_id res chain seq x y z
N MET A 1 -27.64 -20.66 46.64
CA MET A 1 -27.04 -19.72 45.66
C MET A 1 -25.71 -20.31 45.21
N SER A 2 -25.75 -21.22 44.24
CA SER A 2 -24.56 -21.82 43.61
C SER A 2 -24.29 -21.08 42.32
N ARG A 3 -23.08 -20.54 42.15
CA ARG A 3 -22.61 -19.94 40.90
C ARG A 3 -21.74 -20.96 40.17
N GLU A 4 -22.27 -21.44 39.07
CA GLU A 4 -21.61 -22.31 38.11
C GLU A 4 -20.78 -21.43 37.16
N SER A 5 -19.45 -21.43 37.36
CA SER A 5 -18.49 -20.75 36.49
C SER A 5 -18.05 -21.73 35.41
N LYS A 6 -18.64 -21.63 34.21
CA LYS A 6 -18.22 -22.39 33.03
C LYS A 6 -16.93 -21.78 32.46
N ASN A 7 -15.83 -22.51 32.63
CA ASN A 7 -14.59 -22.30 31.89
C ASN A 7 -14.82 -22.64 30.40
N ALA A 8 -14.55 -21.67 29.54
CA ALA A 8 -14.48 -21.83 28.09
C ALA A 8 -13.17 -21.19 27.58
N ASP A 9 -12.06 -21.84 27.91
CA ASP A 9 -10.72 -21.69 27.34
C ASP A 9 -10.29 -23.14 27.05
N GLY A 10 -9.73 -23.55 25.92
CA GLY A 10 -9.26 -22.85 24.73
C GLY A 10 -8.50 -23.95 23.98
N ASP A 11 -9.03 -24.41 22.84
CA ASP A 11 -8.45 -25.54 22.10
C ASP A 11 -8.44 -25.28 20.59
N THR A 12 -7.86 -24.14 20.21
CA THR A 12 -7.79 -23.69 18.79
C THR A 12 -6.35 -23.56 18.29
N SER A 13 -5.38 -24.24 18.91
CA SER A 13 -3.95 -24.08 18.60
C SER A 13 -3.23 -25.42 18.42
N ARG A 14 -3.77 -26.32 17.58
CA ARG A 14 -3.10 -27.59 17.26
C ARG A 14 -3.44 -28.15 15.88
N GLN A 15 -3.45 -27.29 14.85
CA GLN A 15 -3.69 -27.69 13.46
C GLN A 15 -2.54 -27.40 12.50
N ASP A 16 -1.35 -27.10 13.01
CA ASP A 16 -0.17 -26.86 12.20
C ASP A 16 0.89 -27.91 12.52
N ALA A 17 1.07 -28.89 11.62
CA ALA A 17 2.37 -29.54 11.32
C ALA A 17 2.22 -30.92 10.63
N SER A 18 1.37 -31.05 9.61
CA SER A 18 1.63 -32.07 8.59
C SER A 18 1.88 -31.38 7.25
N THR A 19 3.01 -30.68 7.16
CA THR A 19 3.62 -30.38 5.87
C THR A 19 3.91 -31.73 5.22
N THR A 20 3.07 -32.14 4.27
CA THR A 20 3.25 -33.38 3.52
C THR A 20 4.54 -33.26 2.69
N SER A 21 5.21 -34.37 2.37
CA SER A 21 6.47 -34.32 1.61
C SER A 21 6.31 -33.61 0.25
N ASP A 22 5.10 -33.69 -0.32
CA ASP A 22 4.70 -33.03 -1.56
C ASP A 22 4.72 -31.51 -1.46
N ASP A 23 4.58 -30.98 -0.23
CA ASP A 23 4.64 -29.55 0.03
C ASP A 23 6.05 -29.02 -0.16
N VAL A 24 7.07 -29.81 0.22
CA VAL A 24 8.47 -29.44 0.17
C VAL A 24 8.98 -29.43 -1.27
N SER A 25 8.66 -30.45 -2.07
CA SER A 25 9.09 -30.51 -3.48
C SER A 25 8.51 -29.36 -4.32
N GLY A 26 7.26 -28.98 -4.08
CA GLY A 26 6.65 -27.83 -4.75
C GLY A 26 7.29 -26.50 -4.39
N TRP A 27 7.89 -26.37 -3.20
CA TRP A 27 8.65 -25.18 -2.82
C TRP A 27 9.98 -25.10 -3.54
N ASP A 28 10.69 -26.20 -3.73
CA ASP A 28 11.99 -26.21 -4.43
C ASP A 28 11.85 -25.74 -5.89
N ASP A 29 10.82 -26.20 -6.60
CA ASP A 29 10.54 -25.78 -7.98
C ASP A 29 10.29 -24.27 -8.06
N VAL A 30 9.46 -23.73 -7.16
CA VAL A 30 9.14 -22.30 -7.12
C VAL A 30 10.37 -21.48 -6.71
N CYS A 31 11.11 -21.92 -5.70
CA CYS A 31 12.35 -21.29 -5.26
C CYS A 31 13.39 -21.24 -6.38
N HIS A 32 13.50 -22.29 -7.19
CA HIS A 32 14.41 -22.31 -8.33
C HIS A 32 14.02 -21.26 -9.39
N ILE A 33 12.74 -21.15 -9.71
CA ILE A 33 12.23 -20.17 -10.69
C ILE A 33 12.44 -18.73 -10.21
N TYR A 34 12.27 -18.47 -8.91
CA TYR A 34 12.31 -17.13 -8.33
C TYR A 34 13.62 -16.78 -7.60
N LYS A 35 14.66 -17.63 -7.71
CA LYS A 35 15.92 -17.52 -6.97
C LYS A 35 16.58 -16.14 -7.05
N ASN A 36 16.38 -15.43 -8.15
CA ASN A 36 17.00 -14.12 -8.41
C ASN A 36 16.05 -12.93 -8.20
N GLY A 37 14.77 -13.17 -7.85
CA GLY A 37 13.75 -12.12 -7.79
C GLY A 37 13.52 -11.54 -6.40
N CYS A 38 13.78 -12.30 -5.32
CA CYS A 38 13.39 -11.87 -3.98
C CYS A 38 14.36 -10.87 -3.34
N ILE A 39 15.66 -11.03 -3.63
CA ILE A 39 16.73 -10.22 -3.07
C ILE A 39 17.33 -9.40 -4.19
N THR A 40 17.38 -8.08 -4.02
CA THR A 40 18.04 -7.17 -4.95
C THR A 40 19.17 -6.44 -4.23
N LEU A 41 20.22 -6.10 -4.96
CA LEU A 41 21.29 -5.25 -4.43
C LEU A 41 20.85 -3.79 -4.53
N VAL A 42 21.02 -3.04 -3.45
CA VAL A 42 20.82 -1.60 -3.46
C VAL A 42 22.15 -0.94 -3.22
N SER A 43 22.56 -0.06 -4.14
CA SER A 43 23.73 0.79 -3.91
C SER A 43 23.28 2.12 -3.33
N SER A 44 24.04 2.66 -2.38
CA SER A 44 23.78 4.00 -1.86
C SER A 44 23.94 5.11 -2.90
N ARG A 45 24.60 4.80 -4.01
CA ARG A 45 24.86 5.73 -5.09
C ARG A 45 23.69 5.77 -6.05
N ARG A 46 23.23 6.98 -6.40
CA ARG A 46 22.22 7.14 -7.44
C ARG A 46 22.89 6.93 -8.82
N PRO A 47 22.38 6.03 -9.67
CA PRO A 47 23.06 5.64 -10.91
C PRO A 47 23.26 6.79 -11.92
N TYR A 48 22.46 7.85 -11.84
CA TYR A 48 22.44 8.93 -12.84
C TYR A 48 23.03 10.27 -12.37
N ILE A 49 23.54 10.36 -11.13
CA ILE A 49 24.08 11.62 -10.63
C ILE A 49 25.60 11.65 -10.86
N PRO A 50 26.12 12.64 -11.60
CA PRO A 50 27.56 12.83 -11.74
C PRO A 50 28.25 12.92 -10.37
N GLN A 51 29.45 12.34 -10.25
CA GLN A 51 30.20 12.30 -8.98
C GLN A 51 30.30 13.65 -8.28
N TRP A 52 30.56 14.70 -9.07
CA TRP A 52 30.73 16.06 -8.54
C TRP A 52 29.43 16.61 -7.92
N LEU A 53 28.27 16.29 -8.50
CA LEU A 53 26.98 16.81 -8.03
C LEU A 53 26.56 16.11 -6.73
N ASP A 54 26.84 14.82 -6.61
CA ASP A 54 26.64 14.07 -5.37
C ASP A 54 27.57 14.59 -4.26
N THR A 55 28.83 14.86 -4.58
CA THR A 55 29.80 15.45 -3.64
C THR A 55 29.32 16.81 -3.12
N LEU A 56 28.85 17.68 -4.02
CA LEU A 56 28.35 19.01 -3.69
C LEU A 56 27.07 18.97 -2.84
N LEU A 57 26.13 18.06 -3.16
CA LEU A 57 24.91 17.87 -2.36
C LEU A 57 25.20 17.35 -0.94
N ASN A 58 26.17 16.43 -0.80
CA ASN A 58 26.56 15.88 0.49
C ASN A 58 27.29 16.94 1.35
N GLU A 59 28.11 17.79 0.73
CA GLU A 59 28.78 18.91 1.40
C GLU A 59 27.76 19.94 1.92
N LEU A 60 26.77 20.30 1.09
CA LEU A 60 25.67 21.18 1.51
C LEU A 60 24.82 20.60 2.67
N GLN A 61 24.69 19.28 2.74
CA GLN A 61 23.96 18.60 3.82
C GLN A 61 24.80 18.35 5.08
N GLY A 62 26.07 18.77 5.11
CA GLY A 62 26.96 18.56 6.26
C GLY A 62 27.22 17.08 6.56
N ARG A 63 27.08 16.19 5.57
CA ARG A 63 27.30 14.76 5.75
C ARG A 63 28.78 14.45 5.58
N THR A 64 29.46 14.13 6.67
CA THR A 64 30.83 13.58 6.62
C THR A 64 30.83 12.29 5.80
N GLN A 65 31.41 12.39 4.61
CA GLN A 65 31.43 11.39 3.56
C GLN A 65 32.34 10.22 3.97
N SER A 66 31.76 9.13 4.47
CA SER A 66 32.44 7.84 4.42
C SER A 66 32.47 7.42 2.96
N ASN A 67 33.61 7.60 2.29
CA ASN A 67 33.80 7.43 0.84
C ASN A 67 33.65 5.97 0.34
N ARG A 68 33.01 5.09 1.13
CA ARG A 68 32.71 3.71 0.77
C ARG A 68 31.31 3.67 0.19
N ILE A 69 31.21 3.31 -1.09
CA ILE A 69 29.96 2.89 -1.71
C ILE A 69 29.44 1.73 -0.85
N SER A 70 28.40 2.00 -0.06
CA SER A 70 27.73 0.97 0.72
C SER A 70 26.78 0.24 -0.20
N THR A 71 27.12 -1.00 -0.51
CA THR A 71 26.19 -1.97 -1.09
C THR A 71 25.38 -2.57 0.04
N GLY A 72 24.07 -2.61 -0.13
CA GLY A 72 23.14 -3.23 0.80
C GLY A 72 22.18 -4.13 0.05
N TYR A 73 21.26 -4.73 0.79
CA TYR A 73 20.33 -5.70 0.26
C TYR A 73 18.90 -5.23 0.45
N ARG A 74 18.04 -5.64 -0.46
CA ARG A 74 16.61 -5.35 -0.39
C ARG A 74 15.83 -6.62 -0.65
N LEU A 75 14.99 -6.97 0.30
CA LEU A 75 14.10 -8.12 0.27
C LEU A 75 12.66 -7.64 0.08
N SER A 76 11.99 -8.15 -0.95
CA SER A 76 10.60 -7.84 -1.27
C SER A 76 9.69 -8.97 -0.77
N PHE A 77 8.95 -8.70 0.31
CA PHE A 77 7.94 -9.65 0.81
C PHE A 77 6.77 -9.81 -0.16
N ALA A 78 6.50 -8.79 -0.99
CA ALA A 78 5.52 -8.90 -2.07
C ALA A 78 5.91 -9.97 -3.10
N ASP A 79 7.20 -10.11 -3.41
CA ASP A 79 7.67 -11.15 -4.33
C ASP A 79 7.67 -12.53 -3.67
N MET A 80 7.96 -12.62 -2.37
CA MET A 80 7.75 -13.87 -1.60
C MET A 80 6.26 -14.28 -1.58
N GLN A 81 5.35 -13.32 -1.45
CA GLN A 81 3.91 -13.57 -1.53
C GLN A 81 3.50 -14.05 -2.93
N ARG A 82 4.10 -13.51 -4.00
CA ARG A 82 3.89 -14.01 -5.37
C ARG A 82 4.36 -15.45 -5.51
N MET A 83 5.51 -15.81 -4.95
CA MET A 83 5.98 -17.20 -4.92
C MET A 83 4.98 -18.11 -4.20
N TYR A 84 4.50 -17.70 -3.02
CA TYR A 84 3.51 -18.45 -2.27
C TYR A 84 2.21 -18.66 -3.05
N MET A 85 1.69 -17.62 -3.71
CA MET A 85 0.53 -17.74 -4.59
C MET A 85 0.78 -18.71 -5.75
N ARG A 86 1.96 -18.69 -6.39
CA ARG A 86 2.31 -19.63 -7.46
C ARG A 86 2.34 -21.07 -6.97
N GLN A 87 2.89 -21.30 -5.77
CA GLN A 87 2.88 -22.63 -5.17
C GLN A 87 1.44 -23.13 -4.96
N LEU A 88 0.56 -22.29 -4.40
CA LEU A 88 -0.84 -22.64 -4.21
C LEU A 88 -1.56 -22.90 -5.54
N GLN A 89 -1.28 -22.13 -6.59
CA GLN A 89 -1.81 -22.37 -7.94
C GLN A 89 -1.38 -23.74 -8.48
N ILE A 90 -0.09 -24.08 -8.37
CA ILE A 90 0.44 -25.37 -8.83
C ILE A 90 -0.27 -26.51 -8.11
N ARG A 91 -0.52 -26.39 -6.80
CA ARG A 91 -1.29 -27.39 -6.03
C ARG A 91 -2.72 -27.53 -6.52
N LEU A 92 -3.42 -26.41 -6.71
CA LEU A 92 -4.79 -26.43 -7.23
C LEU A 92 -4.85 -27.09 -8.62
N ILE A 93 -3.87 -26.81 -9.48
CA ILE A 93 -3.74 -27.46 -10.79
C ILE A 93 -3.53 -28.96 -10.63
N LYS A 94 -2.60 -29.40 -9.76
CA LYS A 94 -2.35 -30.83 -9.51
C LYS A 94 -3.64 -31.56 -9.09
N ILE A 95 -4.37 -31.02 -8.10
CA ILE A 95 -5.65 -31.59 -7.65
C ILE A 95 -6.69 -31.62 -8.78
N ALA A 96 -6.84 -30.52 -9.52
CA ALA A 96 -7.79 -30.45 -10.64
C ALA A 96 -7.45 -31.43 -11.77
N THR A 97 -6.16 -31.58 -12.10
CA THR A 97 -5.71 -32.55 -13.12
C THR A 97 -5.90 -33.99 -12.65
N ALA A 98 -5.62 -34.29 -11.38
CA ALA A 98 -5.88 -35.61 -10.79
C ALA A 98 -7.37 -35.95 -10.83
N GLN A 99 -8.24 -34.96 -10.62
CA GLN A 99 -9.68 -35.11 -10.75
C GLN A 99 -10.14 -35.32 -12.21
N GLN A 100 -9.59 -34.56 -13.16
CA GLN A 100 -9.98 -34.61 -14.57
C GLN A 100 -9.53 -35.90 -15.28
N PHE A 101 -8.31 -36.36 -15.02
CA PHE A 101 -7.75 -37.58 -15.62
C PHE A 101 -8.09 -38.84 -14.82
N ARG A 102 -9.11 -38.75 -13.95
CA ARG A 102 -9.68 -39.90 -13.27
C ARG A 102 -10.29 -40.85 -14.31
N GLY A 103 -9.53 -41.84 -14.72
CA GLY A 103 -10.01 -42.92 -15.59
C GLY A 103 -11.12 -43.75 -14.91
N GLU A 104 -11.92 -44.45 -15.72
CA GLU A 104 -12.97 -45.40 -15.28
C GLU A 104 -12.49 -46.47 -14.28
N ASN A 105 -11.18 -46.70 -14.21
CA ASN A 105 -10.56 -47.72 -13.35
C ASN A 105 -10.53 -47.39 -11.85
N GLY A 106 -11.37 -46.46 -11.37
CA GLY A 106 -12.11 -46.54 -10.09
C GLY A 106 -11.36 -46.86 -8.80
N LYS A 107 -10.03 -46.87 -8.76
CA LYS A 107 -9.23 -47.16 -7.57
C LYS A 107 -8.79 -45.84 -6.98
N ASP A 108 -9.71 -45.29 -6.20
CA ASP A 108 -9.48 -44.39 -5.08
C ASP A 108 -8.46 -43.27 -5.30
N LEU A 109 -8.94 -42.15 -5.83
CA LEU A 109 -8.38 -40.87 -5.36
C LEU A 109 -8.72 -40.82 -3.87
N PRO A 110 -7.76 -40.73 -2.95
CA PRO A 110 -8.09 -40.73 -1.54
C PRO A 110 -9.01 -39.53 -1.30
N LEU A 111 -10.22 -39.76 -0.75
CA LEU A 111 -11.17 -38.70 -0.35
C LEU A 111 -10.48 -37.53 0.36
N ARG A 112 -9.33 -37.83 0.99
CA ARG A 112 -8.35 -36.92 1.54
C ARG A 112 -7.95 -35.77 0.60
N GLU A 113 -7.59 -36.00 -0.65
CA GLU A 113 -7.16 -34.92 -1.57
C GLU A 113 -8.30 -33.95 -1.89
N LEU A 114 -9.51 -34.47 -2.07
CA LEU A 114 -10.69 -33.62 -2.27
C LEU A 114 -11.02 -32.82 -1.01
N SER A 115 -10.77 -33.40 0.17
CA SER A 115 -10.93 -32.68 1.44
C SER A 115 -9.91 -31.56 1.63
N GLU A 116 -8.74 -31.65 0.98
CA GLU A 116 -7.69 -30.62 1.00
C GLU A 116 -7.95 -29.46 0.02
N LEU A 117 -8.77 -29.68 -1.01
CA LEU A 117 -9.11 -28.65 -2.00
C LEU A 117 -9.73 -27.40 -1.36
N GLY A 118 -10.70 -27.58 -0.47
CA GLY A 118 -11.39 -26.47 0.20
C GLY A 118 -10.43 -25.57 1.00
N PRO A 119 -9.61 -26.12 1.91
CA PRO A 119 -8.57 -25.39 2.62
C PRO A 119 -7.54 -24.70 1.71
N ILE A 120 -7.05 -25.37 0.67
CA ILE A 120 -6.06 -24.79 -0.27
C ILE A 120 -6.68 -23.62 -1.05
N LEU A 121 -7.91 -23.78 -1.54
CA LEU A 121 -8.61 -22.71 -2.26
C LEU A 121 -8.83 -21.49 -1.35
N ARG A 122 -9.20 -21.70 -0.08
CA ARG A 122 -9.32 -20.61 0.90
C ARG A 122 -7.98 -19.90 1.12
N LYS A 123 -6.89 -20.65 1.31
CA LYS A 123 -5.53 -20.09 1.43
C LYS A 123 -5.13 -19.29 0.20
N TYR A 124 -5.48 -19.76 -0.98
CA TYR A 124 -5.19 -19.07 -2.24
C TYR A 124 -5.96 -17.75 -2.36
N VAL A 125 -7.28 -17.75 -2.08
CA VAL A 125 -8.08 -16.52 -2.09
C VAL A 125 -7.56 -15.52 -1.06
N GLN A 126 -7.22 -15.98 0.15
CA GLN A 126 -6.61 -15.12 1.17
C GLN A 126 -5.28 -14.55 0.68
N ALA A 127 -4.41 -15.37 0.09
CA ALA A 127 -3.12 -14.93 -0.42
C ALA A 127 -3.25 -13.87 -1.53
N VAL A 128 -4.28 -13.97 -2.37
CA VAL A 128 -4.61 -12.96 -3.39
C VAL A 128 -5.08 -11.66 -2.74
N GLN A 129 -5.97 -11.72 -1.74
CA GLN A 129 -6.42 -10.54 -1.00
C GLN A 129 -5.26 -9.84 -0.28
N ASP A 130 -4.37 -10.63 0.35
CA ASP A 130 -3.17 -10.11 1.01
C ASP A 130 -2.23 -9.46 -0.01
N HIS A 131 -2.10 -10.03 -1.21
CA HIS A 131 -1.31 -9.42 -2.30
C HIS A 131 -1.90 -8.09 -2.78
N GLU A 132 -3.22 -8.01 -2.96
CA GLU A 132 -3.90 -6.76 -3.29
C GLU A 132 -3.73 -5.72 -2.18
N TYR A 133 -3.76 -6.14 -0.91
CA TYR A 133 -3.46 -5.27 0.22
C TYR A 133 -2.03 -4.74 0.18
N MET A 134 -1.03 -5.60 -0.09
CA MET A 134 0.37 -5.20 -0.26
C MET A 134 0.52 -4.19 -1.41
N GLY A 135 -0.22 -4.37 -2.50
CA GLY A 135 -0.20 -3.45 -3.65
C GLY A 135 -0.57 -2.00 -3.31
N ARG A 136 -1.31 -1.76 -2.21
CA ARG A 136 -1.65 -0.40 -1.75
C ARG A 136 -0.47 0.38 -1.22
N PHE A 137 0.64 -0.29 -0.91
CA PHE A 137 1.87 0.32 -0.40
C PHE A 137 2.93 0.49 -1.48
N LEU A 138 2.66 0.05 -2.72
CA LEU A 138 3.58 0.18 -3.83
C LEU A 138 3.96 1.65 -4.07
N GLY A 139 5.26 1.93 -4.05
CA GLY A 139 5.79 3.29 -4.23
C GLY A 139 5.80 4.15 -2.95
N SER A 140 5.29 3.63 -1.83
CA SER A 140 5.49 4.28 -0.53
C SER A 140 6.97 4.23 -0.14
N PRO A 141 7.58 5.35 0.29
CA PRO A 141 8.95 5.32 0.82
C PRO A 141 9.06 4.47 2.10
N ASP A 142 7.95 4.33 2.82
CA ASP A 142 7.83 3.53 4.04
C ASP A 142 7.00 2.26 3.77
N ASP A 143 7.28 1.56 2.67
CA ASP A 143 6.62 0.28 2.39
C ASP A 143 6.99 -0.75 3.49
N PRO A 144 6.01 -1.28 4.25
CA PRO A 144 6.27 -2.28 5.28
C PRO A 144 6.58 -3.67 4.70
N PHE A 145 6.28 -3.90 3.42
CA PHE A 145 6.51 -5.16 2.72
C PHE A 145 7.87 -5.20 2.02
N ILE A 146 8.73 -4.23 2.31
CA ILE A 146 10.11 -4.18 1.86
C ILE A 146 11.01 -4.07 3.08
N ALA A 147 11.89 -5.05 3.27
CA ALA A 147 13.03 -4.94 4.16
C ALA A 147 14.24 -4.48 3.34
N SER A 148 14.87 -3.37 3.72
CA SER A 148 15.99 -2.80 2.94
C SER A 148 17.12 -2.37 3.87
N SER A 149 18.36 -2.63 3.48
CA SER A 149 19.57 -2.10 4.13
C SER A 149 19.64 -0.57 4.17
N GLU A 150 18.76 0.12 3.43
CA GLU A 150 18.54 1.55 3.58
C GLU A 150 18.05 1.92 5.00
N ARG A 151 17.38 1.00 5.70
CA ARG A 151 16.94 1.13 7.09
C ARG A 151 17.95 0.47 8.02
N ALA A 152 18.37 1.18 9.07
CA ALA A 152 19.48 0.72 9.91
C ALA A 152 19.20 -0.60 10.63
N HIS A 153 17.94 -0.84 10.99
CA HIS A 153 17.53 -2.08 11.65
C HIS A 153 17.56 -3.27 10.68
N ASP A 154 16.93 -3.12 9.51
CA ASP A 154 16.88 -4.15 8.47
C ASP A 154 18.28 -4.49 7.96
N ASP A 155 19.15 -3.50 7.80
CA ASP A 155 20.55 -3.70 7.40
C ASP A 155 21.29 -4.68 8.32
N MET A 156 21.09 -4.55 9.63
CA MET A 156 21.72 -5.43 10.61
C MET A 156 21.27 -6.88 10.44
N PHE A 157 19.97 -7.13 10.23
CA PHE A 157 19.43 -8.47 10.07
C PHE A 157 19.74 -9.06 8.69
N LEU A 158 19.59 -8.28 7.62
CA LEU A 158 19.87 -8.72 6.25
C LEU A 158 21.36 -9.07 6.09
N THR A 159 22.26 -8.20 6.57
CA THR A 159 23.70 -8.45 6.50
C THR A 159 24.06 -9.68 7.33
N SER A 160 23.49 -9.84 8.54
CA SER A 160 23.72 -11.03 9.36
C SER A 160 23.23 -12.32 8.69
N ALA A 161 22.04 -12.30 8.07
CA ALA A 161 21.47 -13.46 7.39
C ALA A 161 22.29 -13.87 6.16
N ILE A 162 22.81 -12.91 5.40
CA ILE A 162 23.61 -13.18 4.20
C ILE A 162 25.00 -13.71 4.58
N MET A 163 25.65 -13.10 5.59
CA MET A 163 26.92 -13.59 6.11
C MET A 163 26.82 -15.02 6.66
N PHE A 164 25.69 -15.37 7.28
CA PHE A 164 25.45 -16.74 7.75
C PHE A 164 25.49 -17.78 6.63
N HIS A 165 25.07 -17.43 5.42
CA HIS A 165 25.12 -18.31 4.25
C HIS A 165 26.46 -18.27 3.50
N SER A 166 27.49 -17.62 4.05
CA SER A 166 28.85 -17.54 3.46
C SER A 166 28.88 -17.01 2.02
N LYS A 167 27.89 -16.19 1.63
CA LYS A 167 27.87 -15.55 0.32
C LYS A 167 28.47 -14.15 0.42
N GLU A 168 29.41 -13.84 -0.46
CA GLU A 168 29.93 -12.49 -0.55
C GLU A 168 29.01 -11.62 -1.41
N ALA A 169 29.08 -10.30 -1.23
CA ALA A 169 28.35 -9.35 -2.07
C ALA A 169 28.70 -9.52 -3.57
N ALA A 170 29.92 -9.99 -3.87
CA ALA A 170 30.38 -10.29 -5.22
C ALA A 170 29.59 -11.44 -5.88
N ASP A 171 29.22 -12.47 -5.12
CA ASP A 171 28.43 -13.60 -5.64
C ASP A 171 27.00 -13.19 -6.01
N ILE A 172 26.52 -12.10 -5.41
CA ILE A 172 25.20 -11.53 -5.61
C ILE A 172 25.24 -10.40 -6.66
N ALA A 173 26.43 -9.92 -7.06
CA ALA A 173 26.59 -8.79 -7.98
C ALA A 173 26.04 -9.01 -9.39
N LEU A 174 25.73 -10.28 -9.75
CA LEU A 174 24.98 -10.62 -10.97
C LEU A 174 23.49 -10.23 -10.90
N LEU A 175 22.99 -9.88 -9.73
CA LEU A 175 21.59 -9.50 -9.54
C LEU A 175 21.36 -8.03 -9.86
N GLU A 176 20.15 -7.76 -10.33
CA GLU A 176 19.67 -6.44 -10.70
C GLU A 176 19.85 -5.45 -9.54
N THR A 177 20.47 -4.30 -9.85
CA THR A 177 20.65 -3.23 -8.87
C THR A 177 19.38 -2.41 -8.77
N ALA A 178 18.72 -2.44 -7.62
CA ALA A 178 17.54 -1.64 -7.35
C ALA A 178 17.91 -0.18 -7.06
N ILE A 179 17.06 0.73 -7.51
CA ILE A 179 17.18 2.17 -7.24
C ILE A 179 16.87 2.40 -5.74
N PRO A 180 17.72 3.12 -4.99
CA PRO A 180 17.44 3.45 -3.60
C PRO A 180 16.14 4.25 -3.51
N THR A 181 15.26 3.87 -2.59
CA THR A 181 13.95 4.52 -2.42
C THR A 181 14.04 5.75 -1.54
N GLY A 182 15.03 5.80 -0.65
CA GLY A 182 15.19 6.90 0.30
C GLY A 182 16.64 7.25 0.59
N PRO A 183 16.85 8.30 1.42
CA PRO A 183 18.16 8.52 2.03
C PRO A 183 18.47 7.37 2.98
N TRP A 184 19.71 6.88 2.93
CA TRP A 184 20.17 5.82 3.83
C TRP A 184 20.19 6.32 5.27
N GLU A 185 19.62 5.53 6.17
CA GLU A 185 19.64 5.83 7.60
C GLU A 185 21.05 5.62 8.14
N ALA A 186 21.60 6.65 8.79
CA ALA A 186 22.90 6.53 9.40
C ALA A 186 22.81 5.61 10.62
N ARG A 187 23.61 4.54 10.66
CA ARG A 187 23.68 3.57 11.79
C ARG A 187 23.88 4.21 13.17
N ARG A 188 24.38 5.46 13.21
CA ARG A 188 24.64 6.23 14.45
C ARG A 188 23.47 7.12 14.89
N GLN A 189 22.42 7.30 14.09
CA GLN A 189 21.26 8.07 14.52
C GLN A 189 20.47 7.25 15.55
N LYS A 190 20.34 7.81 16.76
CA LYS A 190 19.60 7.19 17.88
C LYS A 190 18.08 7.07 17.62
N LEU A 191 17.55 7.77 16.62
CA LEU A 191 16.13 7.77 16.31
C LEU A 191 15.84 6.79 15.17
N VAL A 192 15.76 5.51 15.52
CA VAL A 192 15.34 4.46 14.57
C VAL A 192 13.87 4.70 14.25
N LYS A 193 13.55 4.87 12.96
CA LYS A 193 12.17 5.02 12.51
C LYS A 193 11.47 3.66 12.65
N PRO A 194 10.34 3.55 13.38
CA PRO A 194 9.63 2.28 13.48
C PRO A 194 9.05 1.88 12.12
N ILE A 195 9.07 0.58 11.80
CA ILE A 195 8.62 -0.01 10.52
C ILE A 195 7.16 0.35 10.20
N ALA A 196 6.35 0.55 11.23
CA ALA A 196 5.04 1.15 11.13
C ALA A 196 5.03 2.39 12.01
N SER A 197 4.66 3.54 11.44
CA SER A 197 4.31 4.72 12.23
C SER A 197 3.37 4.28 13.34
N THR A 198 3.66 4.64 14.59
CA THR A 198 2.76 4.31 15.70
C THR A 198 1.34 4.69 15.30
N ARG A 199 0.37 3.83 15.62
CA ARG A 199 -1.05 3.88 15.18
C ARG A 199 -1.74 5.26 15.30
N GLY A 200 -1.13 6.21 16.01
CA GLY A 200 -1.56 7.60 16.12
C GLY A 200 -1.28 8.50 14.91
N GLU A 201 -0.21 8.30 14.12
CA GLU A 201 0.15 9.25 13.06
C GLU A 201 -0.74 9.15 11.81
N THR A 202 -1.11 7.92 11.43
CA THR A 202 -2.09 7.67 10.36
C THR A 202 -3.45 8.25 10.71
N ARG A 203 -3.84 8.22 11.99
CA ARG A 203 -5.08 8.83 12.46
C ARG A 203 -5.05 10.35 12.34
N LYS A 204 -3.90 11.00 12.61
CA LYS A 204 -3.73 12.45 12.45
C LYS A 204 -3.84 12.88 10.99
N LYS A 205 -3.20 12.15 10.06
CA LYS A 205 -3.28 12.48 8.61
C LYS A 205 -4.71 12.33 8.06
N ALA A 206 -5.40 11.24 8.39
CA ALA A 206 -6.79 11.05 7.99
C ALA A 206 -7.74 12.07 8.61
N PHE A 207 -7.43 12.54 9.83
CA PHE A 207 -8.20 13.60 10.48
C PHE A 207 -7.91 14.97 9.85
N LEU A 208 -6.65 15.28 9.55
CA LEU A 208 -6.23 16.52 8.86
C LEU A 208 -6.81 16.60 7.45
N SER A 209 -6.85 15.51 6.70
CA SER A 209 -7.47 15.52 5.36
C SER A 209 -8.97 15.77 5.44
N ARG A 210 -9.66 15.22 6.45
CA ARG A 210 -11.09 15.49 6.69
C ARG A 210 -11.35 16.93 7.11
N ILE A 211 -10.52 17.49 7.99
CA ILE A 211 -10.63 18.90 8.39
C ILE A 211 -10.34 19.80 7.19
N GLY A 212 -9.29 19.52 6.41
CA GLY A 212 -8.94 20.27 5.22
C GLY A 212 -10.10 20.28 4.21
N GLY A 213 -10.69 19.12 3.93
CA GLY A 213 -11.87 19.01 3.08
C GLY A 213 -13.08 19.80 3.61
N ALA A 214 -13.34 19.73 4.92
CA ALA A 214 -14.44 20.48 5.54
C ALA A 214 -14.22 22.00 5.50
N VAL A 215 -12.99 22.47 5.72
CA VAL A 215 -12.64 23.90 5.65
C VAL A 215 -12.75 24.42 4.23
N VAL A 216 -12.21 23.70 3.25
CA VAL A 216 -12.29 24.09 1.83
C VAL A 216 -13.74 24.08 1.37
N GLY A 217 -14.51 23.02 1.67
CA GLY A 217 -15.93 22.94 1.33
C GLY A 217 -16.77 24.02 2.03
N GLY A 218 -16.49 24.32 3.30
CA GLY A 218 -17.16 25.37 4.05
C GLY A 218 -16.86 26.77 3.50
N ALA A 219 -15.60 27.06 3.19
CA ALA A 219 -15.21 28.30 2.54
C ALA A 219 -15.92 28.48 1.19
N PHE A 220 -16.05 27.40 0.41
CA PHE A 220 -16.73 27.40 -0.89
C PHE A 220 -18.26 27.62 -0.80
N LEU A 221 -18.88 27.30 0.33
CA LEU A 221 -20.30 27.56 0.60
C LEU A 221 -20.53 28.99 1.11
N ILE A 222 -19.65 29.50 1.97
CA ILE A 222 -19.78 30.83 2.58
C ILE A 222 -19.38 31.93 1.58
N PHE A 223 -18.37 31.67 0.74
CA PHE A 223 -17.79 32.67 -0.16
C PHE A 223 -18.81 33.28 -1.14
N PRO A 224 -19.66 32.50 -1.85
CA PRO A 224 -20.69 33.07 -2.73
C PRO A 224 -21.73 33.91 -1.98
N MET A 225 -22.12 33.49 -0.77
CA MET A 225 -23.08 34.24 0.06
C MET A 225 -22.49 35.59 0.49
N TRP A 226 -21.23 35.58 0.93
CA TRP A 226 -20.55 36.80 1.37
C TRP A 226 -20.33 37.78 0.21
N LEU A 227 -19.99 37.26 -0.96
CA LEU A 227 -19.78 38.07 -2.16
C LEU A 227 -21.08 38.68 -2.68
N MET A 228 -22.21 37.95 -2.60
CA MET A 228 -23.53 38.48 -2.96
C MET A 228 -24.00 39.62 -2.05
N VAL A 229 -23.62 39.64 -0.77
CA VAL A 229 -23.94 40.76 0.15
C VAL A 229 -23.16 42.03 -0.20
N LEU A 230 -21.96 41.90 -0.78
CA LEU A 230 -21.06 43.04 -0.99
C LEU A 230 -21.36 43.86 -2.26
N LYS A 231 -21.96 43.26 -3.30
CA LYS A 231 -22.24 43.91 -4.59
C LYS A 231 -23.57 43.43 -5.16
N GLN A 232 -24.59 44.28 -5.10
CA GLN A 232 -25.96 44.01 -5.53
C GLN A 232 -26.14 44.23 -7.05
N GLU A 233 -25.25 43.64 -7.85
CA GLU A 233 -25.26 43.71 -9.32
C GLU A 233 -25.59 42.32 -9.89
N ILE A 234 -26.75 42.21 -10.55
CA ILE A 234 -27.34 40.93 -11.00
C ILE A 234 -26.37 40.14 -11.90
N TYR A 235 -25.66 40.81 -12.80
CA TYR A 235 -24.73 40.17 -13.75
C TYR A 235 -23.46 39.63 -13.09
N LEU A 236 -22.99 40.27 -12.02
CA LEU A 236 -21.81 39.85 -11.28
C LEU A 236 -22.10 38.58 -10.46
N SER A 237 -23.33 38.43 -9.97
CA SER A 237 -23.77 37.26 -9.21
C SER A 237 -23.80 35.97 -10.05
N LEU A 238 -24.19 36.06 -11.32
CA LEU A 238 -24.32 34.90 -12.21
C LEU A 238 -22.95 34.38 -12.67
N GLY A 239 -22.02 35.29 -12.99
CA GLY A 239 -20.66 34.94 -13.39
C GLY A 239 -19.85 34.34 -12.25
N VAL A 240 -19.96 34.88 -11.04
CA VAL A 240 -19.25 34.35 -9.88
C VAL A 240 -19.76 32.98 -9.47
N THR A 241 -21.08 32.75 -9.49
CA THR A 241 -21.66 31.45 -9.12
C THR A 241 -21.29 30.35 -10.11
N THR A 242 -21.38 30.60 -11.42
CA THR A 242 -20.94 29.63 -12.44
C THR A 242 -19.44 29.38 -12.40
N GLY A 243 -18.61 30.42 -12.23
CA GLY A 243 -17.16 30.29 -12.06
C GLY A 243 -16.77 29.48 -10.82
N CYS A 244 -17.42 29.72 -9.68
CA CYS A 244 -17.20 28.95 -8.45
C CYS A 244 -17.58 27.47 -8.63
N VAL A 245 -18.79 27.18 -9.15
CA VAL A 245 -19.25 25.80 -9.37
C VAL A 245 -18.29 25.05 -10.30
N ALA A 246 -17.84 25.69 -11.38
CA ALA A 246 -16.88 25.09 -12.31
C ALA A 246 -15.53 24.81 -11.64
N ALA A 247 -14.96 25.79 -10.91
CA ALA A 247 -13.70 25.61 -10.20
C ALA A 247 -13.78 24.52 -9.12
N PHE A 248 -14.90 24.45 -8.38
CA PHE A 248 -15.16 23.41 -7.39
C PHE A 248 -15.26 22.03 -8.04
N GLY A 249 -16.00 21.91 -9.14
CA GLY A 249 -16.13 20.66 -9.89
C GLY A 249 -14.78 20.14 -10.39
N VAL A 250 -13.94 21.02 -10.94
CA VAL A 250 -12.58 20.68 -11.37
C VAL A 250 -11.72 20.25 -10.18
N LEU A 251 -11.78 20.99 -9.07
CA LEU A 251 -11.00 20.67 -7.87
C LEU A 251 -11.41 19.30 -7.30
N MET A 252 -12.71 18.99 -7.25
CA MET A 252 -13.22 17.69 -6.79
C MET A 252 -12.87 16.54 -7.73
N ALA A 253 -12.94 16.75 -9.05
CA ALA A 253 -12.54 15.76 -10.05
C ALA A 253 -11.05 15.40 -9.94
N LEU A 254 -10.20 16.36 -9.55
CA LEU A 254 -8.77 16.11 -9.34
C LEU A 254 -8.45 15.48 -7.98
N SER A 255 -9.32 15.62 -6.98
CA SER A 255 -9.04 15.20 -5.60
C SER A 255 -9.75 13.92 -5.15
N MET A 256 -10.78 13.45 -5.88
CA MET A 256 -11.44 12.18 -5.60
C MET A 256 -11.14 11.12 -6.67
N GLY A 257 -10.65 9.95 -6.23
CA GLY A 257 -10.42 8.79 -7.09
C GLY A 257 -11.69 8.03 -7.50
N SER A 258 -12.86 8.41 -6.98
CA SER A 258 -14.15 7.79 -7.29
C SER A 258 -15.15 8.79 -7.87
N LEU A 259 -15.61 8.54 -9.09
CA LEU A 259 -16.51 9.42 -9.84
C LEU A 259 -17.89 9.61 -9.15
N ASP A 260 -18.42 8.56 -8.52
CA ASP A 260 -19.74 8.59 -7.88
C ASP A 260 -19.83 9.58 -6.70
N ALA A 261 -18.73 9.71 -5.96
CA ALA A 261 -18.64 10.64 -4.84
C ALA A 261 -18.57 12.10 -5.33
N VAL A 262 -17.89 12.34 -6.46
CA VAL A 262 -17.81 13.66 -7.09
C VAL A 262 -19.18 14.11 -7.57
N PHE A 263 -19.90 13.26 -8.30
CA PHE A 263 -21.24 13.61 -8.79
C PHE A 263 -22.20 13.95 -7.66
N THR A 264 -22.24 13.12 -6.62
CA THR A 264 -23.14 13.34 -5.48
C THR A 264 -22.83 14.67 -4.76
N ALA A 265 -21.55 14.98 -4.56
CA ALA A 265 -21.12 16.23 -3.93
C ALA A 265 -21.45 17.46 -4.80
N THR A 266 -21.21 17.38 -6.11
CA THR A 266 -21.52 18.46 -7.05
C THR A 266 -23.03 18.71 -7.17
N PHE A 267 -23.85 17.65 -7.21
CA PHE A 267 -25.32 17.78 -7.22
C PHE A 267 -25.83 18.45 -5.95
N ALA A 268 -25.35 18.02 -4.78
CA ALA A 268 -25.72 18.63 -3.51
C ALA A 268 -25.36 20.12 -3.47
N TYR A 269 -24.16 20.48 -3.96
CA TYR A 269 -23.72 21.87 -4.02
C TYR A 269 -24.56 22.73 -4.97
N ALA A 270 -24.83 22.23 -6.18
CA ALA A 270 -25.65 22.92 -7.17
C ALA A 270 -27.09 23.16 -6.65
N ALA A 271 -27.67 22.20 -5.93
CA ALA A 271 -28.98 22.34 -5.32
C ALA A 271 -29.02 23.48 -4.29
N VAL A 272 -28.02 23.55 -3.40
CA VAL A 272 -27.93 24.61 -2.38
C VAL A 272 -27.81 25.99 -3.04
N LEU A 273 -26.98 26.13 -4.08
CA LEU A 273 -26.85 27.38 -4.81
C LEU A 273 -28.14 27.77 -5.55
N MET A 274 -28.82 26.83 -6.20
CA MET A 274 -30.10 27.08 -6.88
C MET A 274 -31.18 27.59 -5.93
N VAL A 275 -31.31 26.98 -4.75
CA VAL A 275 -32.26 27.46 -3.72
C VAL A 275 -31.93 28.89 -3.30
N PHE A 276 -30.64 29.18 -3.08
CA PHE A 276 -30.20 30.50 -2.67
C PHE A 276 -30.46 31.57 -3.74
N VAL A 277 -30.13 31.28 -5.01
CA VAL A 277 -30.42 32.15 -6.15
C VAL A 277 -31.93 32.39 -6.28
N GLY A 278 -32.75 31.34 -6.10
CA GLY A 278 -34.22 31.46 -6.12
C GLY A 278 -34.76 32.42 -5.06
N VAL A 279 -34.28 32.32 -3.80
CA VAL A 279 -34.68 33.23 -2.72
C VAL A 279 -34.25 34.67 -3.00
N MET A 280 -33.04 34.87 -3.56
CA MET A 280 -32.56 36.20 -3.91
C MET A 280 -33.41 36.86 -5.00
N MET A 281 -33.81 36.13 -6.05
CA MET A 281 -34.67 36.68 -7.11
C MET A 281 -36.07 37.06 -6.61
N GLN A 282 -36.62 36.32 -5.65
CA GLN A 282 -37.91 36.65 -5.04
C GLN A 282 -37.86 37.96 -4.24
N ASN A 283 -36.80 38.18 -3.46
CA ASN A 283 -36.63 39.42 -2.69
C ASN A 283 -36.46 40.66 -3.58
N THR A 284 -35.79 40.53 -4.72
CA THR A 284 -35.67 41.63 -5.69
C THR A 284 -36.99 41.94 -6.40
N GLY A 285 -37.83 40.93 -6.63
CA GLY A 285 -39.13 41.10 -7.31
C GLY A 285 -40.22 41.74 -6.45
N SER A 286 -40.12 41.67 -5.11
CA SER A 286 -41.06 42.29 -4.17
C SER A 286 -40.70 43.72 -3.77
N SER A 287 -39.53 44.21 -4.18
CA SER A 287 -39.02 45.55 -3.88
C SER A 287 -39.30 46.58 -4.99
N SER A 288 -39.98 46.17 -6.06
CA SER A 288 -40.31 46.98 -7.23
C SER A 288 -41.82 47.12 -7.41
#